data_AF-A0A177SEC3-F1
#
_entry.id   AF-A0A177SEC3-F1
#
_cell.length_a   1.000
_cell.length_b   1.000
_cell.length_c   1.000
_cell.angle_alpha   90.00
_cell.angle_beta   90.00
_cell.angle_gamma   90.00
#
_symmetry.space_group_name_H-M   'P 1'
#
loop_
_entity.id
_entity.type
_entity.pdbx_description
1 polymer ?
#
loop_
_entity_poly.entity_id
_entity_poly.type
_entity_poly.pdbx_seq_one_letter_code
_entity_poly.pdbx_strand_id
1 'polypeptide(L)'
;MKRSLAFKRLFWFDWRLHGIAMLLPLIMFVALESYVLFNPMQYGIQVIQTAFIPWIAWTVILHFQPIFDEGAYDTLVPYYRKWLVMDILRFLLLYFVGYLVLTGTLLFNDVDIPTIVFLHHIELILLFLFFGMTLILWTKRFEYALSLLLMYTLLEVVTKGQFMPWPHVFQFETNYFDPLYHVKVQFVGILVILFSFMSIAKISKRN
;
A
#
# COMPACT_ATOMS: atom_id res chain seq x y z
N MET A 1 4.29 -28.78 -4.97
CA MET A 1 3.53 -28.32 -3.78
C MET A 1 2.26 -27.62 -4.25
N LYS A 2 1.06 -28.00 -3.78
CA LYS A 2 -0.20 -27.35 -4.19
C LYS A 2 -0.12 -25.84 -3.86
N ARG A 3 -0.41 -24.96 -4.82
CA ARG A 3 -0.25 -23.49 -4.69
C ARG A 3 -1.00 -22.91 -3.49
N SER A 4 -2.17 -23.46 -3.14
CA SER A 4 -2.95 -23.08 -1.95
C SER A 4 -2.22 -23.37 -0.63
N LEU A 5 -1.46 -24.46 -0.56
CA LEU A 5 -0.67 -24.81 0.62
C LEU A 5 0.50 -23.83 0.83
N ALA A 6 1.07 -23.31 -0.27
CA ALA A 6 2.12 -22.30 -0.23
C ALA A 6 1.59 -20.98 0.36
N PHE A 7 0.43 -20.54 -0.12
CA PHE A 7 -0.20 -19.31 0.34
C PHE A 7 -0.45 -19.31 1.85
N LYS A 8 -1.09 -20.38 2.37
CA LYS A 8 -1.32 -20.54 3.81
C LYS A 8 -0.02 -20.52 4.62
N ARG A 9 1.04 -21.14 4.11
CA ARG A 9 2.34 -21.17 4.80
C ARG A 9 2.99 -19.79 4.89
N LEU A 10 2.85 -18.94 3.86
CA LEU A 10 3.39 -17.58 3.87
C LEU A 10 2.69 -16.70 4.93
N PHE A 11 1.35 -16.75 5.01
CA PHE A 11 0.62 -16.06 6.08
C PHE A 11 0.97 -16.59 7.47
N TRP A 12 1.12 -17.91 7.61
CA TRP A 12 1.52 -18.50 8.87
C TRP A 12 2.93 -18.10 9.29
N PHE A 13 3.85 -17.97 8.33
CA PHE A 13 5.21 -17.49 8.56
C PHE A 13 5.19 -16.06 9.11
N ASP A 14 4.49 -15.14 8.43
CA ASP A 14 4.37 -13.75 8.90
C ASP A 14 3.68 -13.64 10.26
N TRP A 15 2.64 -14.46 10.49
CA TRP A 15 1.97 -14.51 11.79
C TRP A 15 2.91 -14.94 12.92
N ARG A 16 3.75 -15.95 12.66
CA ARG A 16 4.75 -16.42 13.63
C ARG A 16 5.84 -15.38 13.89
N LEU A 17 6.11 -14.51 12.92
CA LEU A 17 7.18 -13.53 12.99
C LEU A 17 6.74 -12.21 13.64
N HIS A 18 5.55 -11.73 13.29
CA HIS A 18 5.05 -10.41 13.69
C HIS A 18 3.85 -10.44 14.65
N GLY A 19 3.21 -11.61 14.82
CA GLY A 19 2.07 -11.79 15.71
C GLY A 19 0.98 -10.75 15.51
N ILE A 20 0.63 -10.06 16.60
CA ILE A 20 -0.47 -9.08 16.63
C ILE A 20 -0.22 -7.88 15.71
N ALA A 21 1.05 -7.50 15.44
CA ALA A 21 1.36 -6.37 14.57
C ALA A 21 0.84 -6.56 13.13
N MET A 22 0.67 -7.82 12.71
CA MET A 22 0.09 -8.16 11.41
C MET A 22 -1.41 -7.81 11.31
N LEU A 23 -2.11 -7.67 12.44
CA LEU A 23 -3.54 -7.34 12.48
C LEU A 23 -3.81 -5.84 12.34
N LEU A 24 -2.81 -4.98 12.47
CA LEU A 24 -3.02 -3.53 12.47
C LEU A 24 -3.72 -3.03 11.19
N PRO A 25 -3.32 -3.43 9.97
CA PRO A 25 -4.06 -3.05 8.76
C PRO A 25 -5.51 -3.56 8.73
N LEU A 26 -5.79 -4.71 9.33
CA LEU A 26 -7.15 -5.25 9.43
C LEU A 26 -8.01 -4.43 10.39
N ILE A 27 -7.45 -4.05 11.55
CA ILE A 27 -8.13 -3.17 12.52
C ILE A 27 -8.45 -1.82 11.86
N MET A 28 -7.48 -1.27 11.13
CA MET A 28 -7.67 -0.01 10.39
C MET A 28 -8.72 -0.17 9.30
N PHE A 29 -8.70 -1.26 8.54
CA PHE A 29 -9.76 -1.55 7.57
C PHE A 29 -11.15 -1.56 8.22
N VAL A 30 -11.35 -2.27 9.33
CA VAL A 30 -12.64 -2.32 10.03
C VAL A 30 -13.07 -0.94 10.53
N ALA A 31 -12.14 -0.14 11.06
CA ALA A 31 -12.41 1.22 11.50
C ALA A 31 -12.84 2.12 10.34
N LEU A 32 -12.16 2.04 9.19
CA LEU A 32 -12.47 2.82 7.99
C LEU A 32 -13.77 2.37 7.34
N GLU A 33 -14.03 1.07 7.28
CA GLU A 33 -15.29 0.52 6.78
C GLU A 33 -16.46 1.00 7.64
N SER A 34 -16.32 0.94 8.96
CA SER A 34 -17.32 1.49 9.90
C SER A 34 -17.54 2.98 9.65
N TYR A 35 -16.47 3.77 9.48
CA TYR A 35 -16.58 5.19 9.19
C TYR A 35 -17.33 5.45 7.88
N VAL A 36 -17.00 4.72 6.81
CA VAL A 36 -17.65 4.84 5.49
C VAL A 36 -19.13 4.43 5.55
N LEU A 37 -19.47 3.40 6.33
CA LEU A 37 -20.86 2.99 6.55
C LEU A 37 -21.70 4.10 7.20
N PHE A 38 -21.14 4.85 8.16
CA PHE A 38 -21.86 5.91 8.87
C PHE A 38 -21.77 7.28 8.17
N ASN A 39 -20.77 7.53 7.34
CA ASN A 39 -20.51 8.83 6.70
C ASN A 39 -20.13 8.71 5.21
N PRO A 40 -20.94 8.03 4.37
CA PRO A 40 -20.55 7.67 3.01
C PRO A 40 -20.33 8.90 2.10
N MET A 41 -21.16 9.93 2.26
CA MET A 41 -21.23 11.09 1.36
C MET A 41 -20.17 12.17 1.62
N GLN A 42 -19.60 12.25 2.83
CA GLN A 42 -18.81 13.43 3.21
C GLN A 42 -17.33 13.33 2.79
N TYR A 43 -16.72 12.13 2.86
CA TYR A 43 -15.28 11.94 2.57
C TYR A 43 -14.93 10.52 2.07
N GLY A 44 -15.90 9.73 1.59
CA GLY A 44 -15.70 8.31 1.31
C GLY A 44 -14.51 8.01 0.38
N ILE A 45 -14.43 8.72 -0.75
CA ILE A 45 -13.36 8.56 -1.74
C ILE A 45 -11.99 8.98 -1.16
N GLN A 46 -11.94 10.09 -0.43
CA GLN A 46 -10.71 10.58 0.21
C GLN A 46 -10.21 9.61 1.29
N VAL A 47 -11.11 9.00 2.06
CA VAL A 47 -10.77 8.03 3.10
C VAL A 47 -10.11 6.78 2.51
N ILE A 48 -10.62 6.28 1.39
CA ILE A 48 -10.01 5.12 0.72
C ILE A 48 -8.57 5.43 0.33
N GLN A 49 -8.36 6.52 -0.44
CA GLN A 49 -7.04 6.81 -0.97
C GLN A 49 -6.03 7.26 0.08
N THR A 50 -6.43 8.04 1.08
CA THR A 50 -5.50 8.64 2.05
C THR A 50 -5.32 7.82 3.32
N ALA A 51 -6.33 7.05 3.74
CA ALA A 51 -6.30 6.34 5.00
C ALA A 51 -6.21 4.83 4.83
N PHE A 52 -6.88 4.21 3.85
CA PHE A 52 -6.83 2.76 3.66
C PHE A 52 -5.61 2.33 2.83
N ILE A 53 -5.47 2.87 1.61
CA ILE A 53 -4.47 2.40 0.65
C ILE A 53 -3.03 2.45 1.20
N PRO A 54 -2.58 3.49 1.92
CA PRO A 54 -1.18 3.55 2.37
C PRO A 54 -0.78 2.44 3.35
N TRP A 55 -1.74 1.75 3.98
CA TRP A 55 -1.43 0.62 4.87
C TRP A 55 -0.77 -0.55 4.14
N ILE A 56 -0.92 -0.69 2.82
CA ILE A 56 -0.19 -1.75 2.10
C ILE A 56 1.33 -1.59 2.25
N ALA A 57 1.81 -0.34 2.31
CA ALA A 57 3.22 -0.05 2.57
C ALA A 57 3.62 -0.52 3.97
N TRP A 58 2.75 -0.35 4.98
CA TRP A 58 2.98 -0.89 6.33
C TRP A 58 3.18 -2.40 6.30
N THR A 59 2.25 -3.14 5.68
CA THR A 59 2.32 -4.60 5.58
C THR A 59 3.61 -5.05 4.90
N VAL A 60 4.00 -4.38 3.82
CA VAL A 60 5.22 -4.70 3.07
C VAL A 60 6.48 -4.38 3.88
N ILE A 61 6.55 -3.22 4.53
CA ILE A 61 7.68 -2.83 5.38
C ILE A 61 7.85 -3.84 6.52
N LEU A 62 6.76 -4.20 7.19
CA LEU A 62 6.77 -5.19 8.26
C LEU A 62 7.27 -6.55 7.75
N HIS A 63 6.76 -7.02 6.61
CA HIS A 63 7.16 -8.29 6.02
C HIS A 63 8.65 -8.37 5.67
N PHE A 64 9.26 -7.29 5.18
CA PHE A 64 10.69 -7.29 4.80
C PHE A 64 11.65 -6.89 5.92
N GLN A 65 11.19 -6.29 7.01
CA GLN A 65 12.02 -5.89 8.15
C GLN A 65 12.97 -7.00 8.67
N PRO A 66 12.54 -8.26 8.81
CA PRO A 66 13.36 -9.34 9.36
C PRO A 66 14.65 -9.62 8.57
N ILE A 67 14.70 -9.26 7.28
CA ILE A 67 15.91 -9.39 6.46
C ILE A 67 17.08 -8.60 7.05
N PHE A 68 16.77 -7.51 7.75
CA PHE A 68 17.75 -6.55 8.26
C PHE A 68 18.08 -6.74 9.74
N ASP A 69 17.54 -7.78 10.37
CA ASP A 69 17.95 -8.20 11.71
C ASP A 69 19.35 -8.85 11.67
N GLU A 70 20.09 -8.69 12.76
CA GLU A 70 21.49 -9.15 12.85
C GLU A 70 21.62 -10.65 12.54
N GLY A 71 22.47 -10.99 11.57
CA GLY A 71 22.73 -12.37 11.15
C GLY A 71 21.63 -13.04 10.30
N ALA A 72 20.52 -12.35 10.01
CA ALA A 72 19.39 -12.95 9.27
C ALA A 72 19.51 -12.84 7.74
N TYR A 73 20.25 -11.83 7.24
CA TYR A 73 20.30 -11.44 5.82
C TYR A 73 20.62 -12.60 4.87
N ASP A 74 21.72 -13.33 5.12
CA ASP A 74 22.20 -14.39 4.21
C ASP A 74 21.24 -15.58 4.15
N THR A 75 20.47 -15.81 5.22
CA THR A 75 19.48 -16.89 5.30
C THR A 75 18.16 -16.48 4.66
N LEU A 76 17.70 -15.25 4.93
CA LEU A 76 16.36 -14.80 4.55
C LEU A 76 16.28 -14.27 3.12
N VAL A 77 17.29 -13.55 2.61
CA VAL A 77 17.23 -12.97 1.26
C VAL A 77 16.94 -14.02 0.17
N PRO A 78 17.58 -15.21 0.16
CA PRO A 78 17.24 -16.26 -0.81
C PRO A 78 15.79 -16.74 -0.70
N TYR A 79 15.24 -16.81 0.53
CA TYR A 79 13.86 -17.20 0.77
C TYR A 79 12.87 -16.16 0.22
N TYR A 80 13.02 -14.89 0.60
CA TYR A 80 12.16 -13.81 0.13
C TYR A 80 12.23 -13.64 -1.39
N ARG A 81 13.43 -13.73 -1.98
CA ARG A 81 13.58 -13.66 -3.44
C ARG A 81 12.83 -14.79 -4.16
N LYS A 82 12.85 -16.00 -3.59
CA LYS A 82 12.15 -17.16 -4.18
C LYS A 82 10.63 -16.97 -4.19
N TRP A 83 10.08 -16.34 -3.17
CA TRP A 83 8.63 -16.19 -2.99
C TRP A 83 8.07 -14.81 -3.36
N LEU A 84 8.94 -13.87 -3.74
CA LEU A 84 8.62 -12.48 -4.05
C LEU A 84 7.34 -12.28 -4.88
N VAL A 85 7.16 -13.03 -5.97
CA VAL A 85 5.96 -12.92 -6.82
C VAL A 85 4.70 -13.31 -6.05
N MET A 86 4.76 -14.38 -5.26
CA MET A 86 3.64 -14.80 -4.42
C MET A 86 3.36 -13.80 -3.30
N ASP A 87 4.40 -13.14 -2.78
CA ASP A 87 4.27 -12.08 -1.78
C ASP A 87 3.60 -10.83 -2.34
N ILE A 88 3.99 -10.40 -3.54
CA ILE A 88 3.32 -9.29 -4.24
C ILE A 88 1.85 -9.64 -4.49
N LEU A 89 1.57 -10.82 -5.07
CA LEU A 89 0.21 -11.23 -5.39
C LEU A 89 -0.68 -11.35 -4.15
N ARG A 90 -0.17 -11.85 -3.02
CA ARG A 90 -0.99 -11.99 -1.80
C ARG A 90 -1.31 -10.66 -1.16
N PHE A 91 -0.38 -9.70 -1.16
CA PHE A 91 -0.65 -8.35 -0.65
C PHE A 91 -1.60 -7.60 -1.57
N LEU A 92 -1.41 -7.68 -2.89
CA LEU A 92 -2.36 -7.12 -3.85
C LEU A 92 -3.74 -7.71 -3.68
N LEU A 93 -3.88 -9.03 -3.56
CA LEU A 93 -5.18 -9.67 -3.37
C LEU A 93 -5.86 -9.19 -2.08
N LEU A 94 -5.14 -9.15 -0.96
CA LEU A 94 -5.69 -8.74 0.33
C LEU A 94 -6.23 -7.30 0.29
N TYR A 95 -5.42 -6.37 -0.21
CA TYR A 95 -5.81 -4.96 -0.27
C TYR A 95 -6.81 -4.67 -1.37
N PHE A 96 -6.76 -5.39 -2.49
CA PHE A 96 -7.76 -5.27 -3.55
C PHE A 96 -9.14 -5.75 -3.07
N VAL A 97 -9.20 -6.84 -2.30
CA VAL A 97 -10.47 -7.28 -1.69
C VAL A 97 -10.99 -6.24 -0.70
N GLY A 98 -10.16 -5.72 0.20
CA GLY A 98 -10.57 -4.65 1.13
C GLY A 98 -11.04 -3.39 0.39
N TYR A 99 -10.32 -3.01 -0.67
CA TYR A 99 -10.69 -1.89 -1.55
C TYR A 99 -12.06 -2.11 -2.22
N LEU A 100 -12.33 -3.31 -2.74
CA LEU A 100 -13.62 -3.64 -3.35
C LEU A 100 -14.76 -3.58 -2.34
N VAL A 101 -14.52 -4.00 -1.09
CA VAL A 101 -15.53 -3.88 -0.02
C VAL A 101 -15.84 -2.41 0.27
N LEU A 102 -14.83 -1.58 0.54
CA LEU A 102 -15.01 -0.15 0.81
C LEU A 102 -15.71 0.57 -0.36
N THR A 103 -15.28 0.28 -1.59
CA THR A 103 -15.86 0.85 -2.81
C THR A 103 -17.30 0.37 -2.99
N GLY A 104 -17.57 -0.91 -2.74
CA GLY A 104 -18.91 -1.48 -2.79
C GLY A 104 -19.84 -0.83 -1.78
N THR A 105 -19.35 -0.53 -0.58
CA THR A 105 -20.10 0.20 0.45
C THR A 105 -20.43 1.63 0.01
N LEU A 106 -19.50 2.33 -0.63
CA LEU A 106 -19.78 3.66 -1.20
C LEU A 106 -20.84 3.61 -2.30
N LEU A 107 -20.72 2.66 -3.23
CA LEU A 107 -21.69 2.47 -4.32
C LEU A 107 -23.07 2.09 -3.80
N PHE A 108 -23.14 1.27 -2.74
CA PHE A 108 -24.41 0.90 -2.09
C PHE A 108 -25.10 2.11 -1.43
N ASN A 109 -24.33 3.13 -1.05
CA ASN A 109 -24.84 4.38 -0.49
C ASN A 109 -24.93 5.50 -1.55
N ASP A 110 -25.11 5.14 -2.82
CA ASP A 110 -25.33 6.06 -3.95
C ASP A 110 -24.19 7.07 -4.20
N VAL A 111 -22.97 6.78 -3.75
CA VAL A 111 -21.78 7.58 -4.09
C VAL A 111 -21.31 7.19 -5.49
N ASP A 112 -21.38 8.12 -6.44
CA ASP A 112 -20.85 7.91 -7.78
C ASP A 112 -19.31 7.95 -7.78
N ILE A 113 -18.69 6.95 -8.41
CA ILE A 113 -17.23 6.80 -8.46
C ILE A 113 -16.82 6.70 -9.94
N PRO A 114 -16.25 7.77 -10.51
CA PRO A 114 -15.79 7.76 -11.89
C PRO A 114 -14.74 6.68 -12.13
N THR A 115 -14.75 6.06 -13.31
CA THR A 115 -13.78 5.01 -13.70
C THR A 115 -12.33 5.46 -13.52
N ILE A 116 -12.03 6.73 -13.79
CA ILE A 116 -10.67 7.29 -13.63
C ILE A 116 -10.23 7.33 -12.15
N VAL A 117 -11.17 7.52 -11.21
CA VAL A 117 -10.90 7.44 -9.76
C VAL A 117 -10.61 6.00 -9.36
N PHE A 118 -11.37 5.05 -9.89
CA PHE A 118 -11.13 3.63 -9.67
C PHE A 118 -9.74 3.19 -10.16
N LEU A 119 -9.33 3.61 -11.37
CA LEU A 119 -7.99 3.34 -11.91
C LEU A 119 -6.90 3.97 -11.04
N HIS A 120 -7.07 5.23 -10.64
CA HIS A 120 -6.12 5.91 -9.77
C HIS A 120 -5.93 5.18 -8.43
N HIS A 121 -7.00 4.68 -7.81
CA HIS A 121 -6.88 3.89 -6.58
C HIS A 121 -6.09 2.59 -6.80
N ILE A 122 -6.28 1.89 -7.92
CA ILE A 122 -5.46 0.71 -8.26
C ILE A 122 -3.99 1.09 -8.39
N GLU A 123 -3.69 2.21 -9.05
CA GLU A 123 -2.32 2.72 -9.17
C GLU A 123 -1.73 3.09 -7.81
N LEU A 124 -2.51 3.70 -6.91
CA LEU A 124 -2.07 4.00 -5.55
C LEU A 124 -1.78 2.73 -4.74
N ILE A 125 -2.59 1.67 -4.87
CA ILE A 125 -2.30 0.37 -4.24
C ILE A 125 -0.95 -0.17 -4.72
N LEU A 126 -0.70 -0.14 -6.03
CA LEU A 126 0.58 -0.54 -6.60
C LEU A 126 1.72 0.36 -6.12
N LEU A 127 1.50 1.67 -6.09
CA LEU A 127 2.48 2.66 -5.67
C LEU A 127 2.92 2.38 -4.24
N PHE A 128 1.99 2.31 -3.29
CA PHE A 128 2.33 2.13 -1.88
C PHE A 128 2.94 0.74 -1.61
N LEU A 129 2.56 -0.29 -2.38
CA LEU A 129 3.22 -1.60 -2.28
C LEU A 129 4.70 -1.51 -2.65
N PHE A 130 5.03 -0.92 -3.80
CA PHE A 130 6.41 -0.83 -4.26
C PHE A 130 7.21 0.26 -3.54
N PHE A 131 6.55 1.33 -3.11
CA PHE A 131 7.14 2.38 -2.28
C PHE A 131 7.54 1.84 -0.91
N GLY A 132 6.66 1.13 -0.21
CA GLY A 132 6.97 0.47 1.05
C GLY A 132 8.13 -0.52 0.91
N MET A 133 8.12 -1.31 -0.16
CA MET A 133 9.22 -2.23 -0.48
C MET A 133 10.54 -1.49 -0.73
N THR A 134 10.51 -0.39 -1.49
CA THR A 134 11.70 0.41 -1.76
C THR A 134 12.24 1.03 -0.47
N LEU A 135 11.38 1.62 0.35
CA LEU A 135 11.76 2.24 1.61
C LEU A 135 12.52 1.26 2.50
N ILE A 136 11.96 0.08 2.79
CA ILE A 136 12.60 -0.87 3.70
C ILE A 136 13.90 -1.46 3.11
N LEU A 137 13.93 -1.78 1.81
CA LEU A 137 15.11 -2.36 1.16
C LEU A 137 16.29 -1.38 1.05
N TRP A 138 16.02 -0.08 0.99
CA TRP A 138 17.05 0.95 0.86
C TRP A 138 17.48 1.53 2.20
N THR A 139 16.55 1.83 3.10
CA THR A 139 16.87 2.32 4.44
C THR A 139 17.47 1.23 5.33
N LYS A 140 17.11 -0.05 5.07
CA LYS A 140 17.49 -1.22 5.87
C LYS A 140 17.14 -1.08 7.36
N ARG A 141 16.19 -0.20 7.68
CA ARG A 141 15.80 0.15 9.05
C ARG A 141 14.30 0.39 9.07
N PHE A 142 13.62 -0.40 9.90
CA PHE A 142 12.16 -0.37 10.02
C PHE A 142 11.66 1.01 10.43
N GLU A 143 12.30 1.61 11.42
CA GLU A 143 11.90 2.89 12.00
C GLU A 143 11.96 4.01 10.98
N TYR A 144 13.01 4.04 10.14
CA TYR A 144 13.15 5.06 9.09
C TYR A 144 12.17 4.85 7.95
N ALA A 145 12.00 3.61 7.47
CA ALA A 145 11.01 3.32 6.43
C ALA A 145 9.60 3.72 6.89
N LEU A 146 9.25 3.36 8.12
CA LEU A 146 7.94 3.66 8.68
C LEU A 146 7.75 5.17 8.93
N SER A 147 8.76 5.85 9.46
CA SER A 147 8.69 7.30 9.70
C SER A 147 8.49 8.08 8.40
N LEU A 148 9.16 7.69 7.32
CA LEU A 148 8.98 8.33 6.01
C LEU A 148 7.58 8.12 5.45
N LEU A 149 7.05 6.89 5.54
CA LEU A 149 5.68 6.58 5.14
C LEU A 149 4.65 7.42 5.92
N LEU A 150 4.76 7.44 7.25
CA LEU A 150 3.84 8.17 8.12
C LEU A 150 3.96 9.68 7.92
N MET A 151 5.18 10.22 7.82
CA MET A 151 5.40 11.63 7.58
C MET A 151 4.78 12.06 6.24
N TYR A 152 5.00 11.30 5.17
CA TYR A 152 4.41 11.59 3.87
C TYR A 152 2.88 11.61 3.92
N THR A 153 2.28 10.53 4.43
CA THR A 153 0.82 10.38 4.49
C THR A 153 0.16 11.44 5.38
N LEU A 154 0.70 11.69 6.57
CA LEU A 154 0.17 12.70 7.49
C LEU A 154 0.31 14.11 6.94
N LEU A 155 1.47 14.45 6.35
CA LEU A 155 1.66 15.78 5.77
C LEU A 155 0.69 16.02 4.62
N GLU A 156 0.53 15.06 3.71
CA GLU A 156 -0.46 15.16 2.64
C GLU A 156 -1.88 15.38 3.17
N VAL A 157 -2.30 14.57 4.16
CA VAL A 157 -3.65 14.66 4.75
C VAL A 157 -3.89 16.00 5.44
N VAL A 158 -2.95 16.43 6.29
CA VAL A 158 -3.08 17.68 7.07
C VAL A 158 -3.07 18.89 6.15
N THR A 159 -2.25 18.85 5.10
CA THR A 159 -2.04 20.01 4.22
C THR A 159 -2.94 19.98 2.99
N LYS A 160 -3.72 18.92 2.81
CA LYS A 160 -4.52 18.65 1.61
C LYS A 160 -3.69 18.76 0.32
N GLY A 161 -2.41 18.40 0.39
CA GLY A 161 -1.46 18.50 -0.71
C GLY A 161 -1.11 19.93 -1.13
N GLN A 162 -1.20 20.93 -0.23
CA GLN A 162 -0.88 22.33 -0.55
C GLN A 162 0.46 22.83 -0.01
N PHE A 163 1.15 22.04 0.83
CA PHE A 163 2.26 22.56 1.64
C PHE A 163 3.64 22.47 0.98
N MET A 164 3.90 21.51 0.09
CA MET A 164 5.24 21.32 -0.49
C MET A 164 5.15 21.04 -1.99
N PRO A 165 6.13 21.47 -2.81
CA PRO A 165 6.14 21.29 -4.26
C PRO A 165 6.61 19.87 -4.66
N TRP A 166 6.26 18.86 -3.88
CA TRP A 166 6.61 17.48 -4.14
C TRP A 166 5.44 16.74 -4.81
N PRO A 167 5.61 15.47 -5.20
CA PRO A 167 4.53 14.80 -5.90
C PRO A 167 3.35 14.44 -4.99
N HIS A 168 2.22 15.13 -5.23
CA HIS A 168 0.94 14.86 -4.56
C HIS A 168 0.19 13.75 -5.29
N VAL A 169 0.26 12.55 -4.73
CA VAL A 169 -0.40 11.37 -5.33
C VAL A 169 -1.87 11.29 -4.92
N PHE A 170 -2.28 11.94 -3.82
CA PHE A 170 -3.68 11.97 -3.42
C PHE A 170 -4.47 13.08 -4.12
N GLN A 171 -5.77 12.86 -4.24
CA GLN A 171 -6.74 13.80 -4.77
C GLN A 171 -7.74 14.20 -3.70
N PHE A 172 -7.57 15.41 -3.18
CA PHE A 172 -8.46 15.96 -2.14
C PHE A 172 -9.68 16.69 -2.73
N GLU A 173 -9.53 17.29 -3.92
CA GLU A 173 -10.62 18.00 -4.59
C GLU A 173 -11.58 17.04 -5.29
N THR A 174 -12.86 17.41 -5.34
CA THR A 174 -13.93 16.61 -5.94
C THR A 174 -14.01 16.74 -7.46
N ASN A 175 -13.20 17.61 -8.08
CA ASN A 175 -13.24 17.85 -9.52
C ASN A 175 -12.42 16.80 -10.29
N TYR A 176 -12.96 15.58 -10.41
CA TYR A 176 -12.30 14.46 -11.10
C TYR A 176 -12.28 14.60 -12.64
N PHE A 177 -12.98 15.59 -13.19
CA PHE A 177 -13.00 15.90 -14.62
C PHE A 177 -11.98 16.97 -15.02
N ASP A 178 -11.18 17.46 -14.07
CA ASP A 178 -10.07 18.38 -14.34
C ASP A 178 -9.00 17.66 -15.21
N PRO A 179 -8.56 18.26 -16.34
CA PRO A 179 -7.41 17.77 -17.10
C PRO A 179 -6.16 17.50 -16.25
N LEU A 180 -5.96 18.24 -15.16
CA LEU A 180 -4.85 18.03 -14.23
C LEU A 180 -4.95 16.71 -13.46
N TYR A 181 -6.16 16.18 -13.26
CA TYR A 181 -6.36 14.88 -12.63
C TYR A 181 -5.80 13.75 -13.50
N HIS A 182 -6.02 13.79 -14.81
CA HIS A 182 -5.43 12.81 -15.74
C HIS A 182 -3.90 12.84 -15.73
N VAL A 183 -3.30 14.03 -15.65
CA VAL A 183 -1.86 14.19 -15.53
C VAL A 183 -1.35 13.56 -14.23
N LYS A 184 -2.08 13.74 -13.12
CA LYS A 184 -1.75 13.12 -11.83
C LYS A 184 -1.76 11.60 -11.91
N VAL A 185 -2.80 10.99 -12.48
CA VAL A 185 -2.89 9.53 -12.67
C VAL A 185 -1.69 9.03 -13.48
N GLN A 186 -1.40 9.64 -14.63
CA GLN A 186 -0.22 9.26 -15.43
C GLN A 186 1.09 9.37 -14.65
N PHE A 187 1.24 10.42 -13.86
CA PHE A 187 2.41 10.64 -13.03
C PHE A 187 2.54 9.56 -11.94
N VAL A 188 1.45 9.17 -11.28
CA VAL A 188 1.44 8.04 -10.34
C VAL A 188 1.85 6.75 -11.05
N GLY A 189 1.36 6.49 -12.26
CA GLY A 189 1.79 5.36 -13.08
C GLY A 189 3.32 5.33 -13.33
N ILE A 190 3.94 6.48 -13.60
CA ILE A 190 5.41 6.58 -13.74
C ILE A 190 6.11 6.22 -12.43
N LEU A 191 5.62 6.72 -11.29
CA LEU A 191 6.18 6.40 -9.98
C LEU A 191 6.07 4.90 -9.64
N VAL A 192 4.94 4.26 -9.99
CA VAL A 192 4.76 2.82 -9.82
C VAL A 192 5.85 2.05 -10.56
N ILE A 193 6.10 2.39 -11.83
CA ILE A 193 7.15 1.75 -12.63
C ILE A 193 8.53 1.97 -11.99
N LEU A 194 8.85 3.21 -11.60
CA LEU A 194 10.12 3.56 -10.98
C LEU A 194 10.36 2.76 -9.69
N PHE A 195 9.42 2.80 -8.75
CA PHE A 195 9.58 2.11 -7.46
C PHE A 195 9.57 0.59 -7.60
N SER A 196 8.77 0.04 -8.53
CA SER A 196 8.79 -1.40 -8.81
C SER A 196 10.15 -1.84 -9.34
N PHE A 197 10.76 -1.08 -10.25
CA PHE A 197 12.10 -1.37 -10.76
C PHE A 197 13.14 -1.27 -9.65
N MET A 198 13.13 -0.19 -8.85
CA MET A 198 14.07 0.00 -7.74
C MET A 198 13.99 -1.14 -6.71
N SER A 199 12.79 -1.56 -6.34
CA SER A 199 12.60 -2.61 -5.32
C SER A 199 13.00 -3.99 -5.84
N ILE A 200 12.57 -4.35 -7.06
CA ILE A 200 12.87 -5.65 -7.68
C ILE A 200 14.36 -5.76 -7.99
N ALA A 201 14.99 -4.72 -8.52
CA ALA A 201 16.43 -4.71 -8.77
C ALA A 201 17.22 -4.89 -7.47
N LYS A 202 16.80 -4.23 -6.38
CA LYS A 202 17.47 -4.30 -5.08
C LYS A 202 17.42 -5.69 -4.46
N ILE A 203 16.25 -6.33 -4.44
CA ILE A 203 16.10 -7.69 -3.86
C ILE A 203 16.66 -8.79 -4.77
N SER A 204 16.75 -8.54 -6.08
CA SER A 204 17.24 -9.52 -7.06
C SER A 204 18.76 -9.53 -7.21
N LYS A 205 19.45 -8.49 -6.72
CA LYS A 205 20.91 -8.42 -6.74
C LYS A 205 21.49 -9.62 -5.96
N ARG A 206 22.23 -10.49 -6.63
CA ARG A 206 23.08 -11.48 -5.95
C ARG A 206 24.31 -10.74 -5.43
N ASN A 207 24.61 -10.92 -4.14
CA ASN A 207 25.94 -10.59 -3.62
C ASN A 207 26.96 -11.54 -4.24
#